data_AF-A0A850A3B7-F1
#
_entry.id   AF-A0A850A3B7-F1
#
_cell.length_a   1.000
_cell.length_b   1.000
_cell.length_c   1.000
_cell.angle_alpha   90.00
_cell.angle_beta   90.00
_cell.angle_gamma   90.00
#
_symmetry.space_group_name_H-M   'P 1'
#
loop_
_entity.id
_entity.type
_entity.pdbx_description
1 polymer ?
#
loop_
_entity_poly.entity_id
_entity_poly.type
_entity_poly.pdbx_seq_one_letter_code
_entity_poly.pdbx_strand_id
1 'polypeptide(L)'
;MNKLKFSEETILSVSKTTLANAHAYQAGLAEFGISQQLLDDFEANIQAAEALPNEVSSRIDLRDMTRGKDEALEACYQWGRMFRARLQLAFGNTSAQAKAFPGKEFKTALSSESKMMPVMEILISLAAQYQTELAAVGQTPEILAEGSALLDSLRQADQAQELKKDTKRSATWERYQKFQVIAALAPLQAPDLPRPRLLHFRKMPARLHVGLEALH
;
A
#
# COMPACT_ATOMS: atom_id res chain seq x y z
N MET A 1 -7.23 13.01 9.60
CA MET A 1 -8.13 12.45 8.58
C MET A 1 -9.36 11.94 9.31
N ASN A 2 -10.56 12.44 9.01
CA ASN A 2 -11.78 11.90 9.62
C ASN A 2 -11.89 10.42 9.21
N LYS A 3 -12.33 9.54 10.11
CA LYS A 3 -12.56 8.14 9.75
C LYS A 3 -13.89 8.02 9.02
N LEU A 4 -13.95 7.19 7.97
CA LEU A 4 -15.22 6.75 7.41
C LEU A 4 -16.00 6.02 8.52
N LYS A 5 -17.31 6.24 8.56
CA LYS A 5 -18.20 5.58 9.53
C LYS A 5 -18.30 4.07 9.30
N PHE A 6 -18.14 3.64 8.05
CA PHE A 6 -18.22 2.25 7.60
C PHE A 6 -17.00 1.91 6.73
N SER A 7 -16.70 0.62 6.55
CA SER A 7 -15.63 0.19 5.64
C SER A 7 -15.96 0.56 4.19
N GLU A 8 -14.93 0.73 3.35
CA GLU A 8 -15.10 0.98 1.91
C GLU A 8 -15.95 -0.12 1.24
N GLU A 9 -15.70 -1.39 1.60
CA GLU A 9 -16.46 -2.54 1.10
C GLU A 9 -17.95 -2.46 1.46
N THR A 10 -18.24 -2.05 2.70
CA THR A 10 -19.63 -1.85 3.16
C THR A 10 -20.28 -0.72 2.37
N ILE A 11 -19.58 0.41 2.20
CA ILE A 11 -20.09 1.56 1.44
C ILE A 11 -20.37 1.16 -0.01
N LEU A 12 -19.43 0.49 -0.69
CA LEU A 12 -19.64 0.02 -2.07
C LEU A 12 -20.82 -0.94 -2.19
N SER A 13 -20.90 -1.94 -1.30
CA SER A 13 -21.96 -2.95 -1.34
C SER A 13 -23.35 -2.32 -1.17
N VAL A 14 -23.50 -1.44 -0.17
CA VAL A 14 -24.75 -0.73 0.09
C VAL A 14 -25.09 0.21 -1.07
N SER A 15 -24.12 0.97 -1.58
CA SER A 15 -24.36 1.91 -2.67
C SER A 15 -24.75 1.23 -3.98
N LYS A 16 -24.11 0.11 -4.33
CA LYS A 16 -24.49 -0.69 -5.51
C LYS A 16 -25.89 -1.27 -5.39
N THR A 17 -26.23 -1.80 -4.22
CA THR A 17 -27.60 -2.30 -3.95
C THR A 17 -28.63 -1.17 -4.05
N THR A 18 -28.29 0.02 -3.53
CA THR A 18 -29.15 1.20 -3.59
C THR A 18 -29.37 1.66 -5.02
N LEU A 19 -28.30 1.77 -5.81
CA LEU A 19 -28.34 2.16 -7.21
C LEU A 19 -29.19 1.18 -8.03
N ALA A 20 -28.98 -0.13 -7.85
CA ALA A 20 -29.77 -1.16 -8.52
C ALA A 20 -31.27 -1.05 -8.20
N ASN A 21 -31.63 -0.85 -6.93
CA ASN A 21 -33.02 -0.62 -6.53
C ASN A 21 -33.56 0.70 -7.10
N ALA A 22 -32.75 1.77 -7.11
CA ALA A 22 -33.18 3.06 -7.63
C ALA A 22 -33.49 3.01 -9.12
N HIS A 23 -32.70 2.27 -9.92
CA HIS A 23 -33.03 2.02 -11.32
C HIS A 23 -34.31 1.20 -11.48
N ALA A 24 -34.52 0.17 -10.64
CA ALA A 24 -35.72 -0.65 -10.70
C ALA A 24 -37.02 0.13 -10.40
N TYR A 25 -36.93 1.18 -9.57
CA TYR A 25 -38.07 2.00 -9.14
C TYR A 25 -38.02 3.45 -9.65
N GLN A 26 -37.28 3.70 -10.74
CA GLN A 26 -36.95 5.05 -11.22
C GLN A 26 -38.19 5.92 -11.48
N ALA A 27 -39.25 5.37 -12.07
CA ALA A 27 -40.49 6.11 -12.33
C ALA A 27 -41.14 6.66 -11.06
N GLY A 28 -41.21 5.86 -9.98
CA GLY A 28 -41.77 6.31 -8.71
C GLY A 28 -40.84 7.26 -7.97
N LEU A 29 -39.53 7.03 -8.03
CA LEU A 29 -38.54 7.90 -7.40
C LEU A 29 -38.44 9.29 -8.06
N ALA A 30 -38.76 9.39 -9.36
CA ALA A 30 -38.84 10.66 -10.07
C ALA A 30 -39.90 11.60 -9.47
N GLU A 31 -41.01 11.07 -8.94
CA GLU A 31 -42.04 11.86 -8.24
C GLU A 31 -41.49 12.53 -6.96
N PHE A 32 -40.42 11.97 -6.39
CA PHE A 32 -39.72 12.50 -5.21
C PHE A 32 -38.47 13.32 -5.59
N GLY A 33 -38.29 13.64 -6.88
CA GLY A 33 -37.18 14.46 -7.36
C GLY A 33 -35.85 13.73 -7.56
N ILE A 34 -35.85 12.39 -7.50
CA ILE A 34 -34.66 11.58 -7.86
C ILE A 34 -34.62 11.44 -9.38
N SER A 35 -33.76 12.23 -10.02
CA SER A 35 -33.62 12.23 -11.49
C SER A 35 -32.69 11.12 -11.98
N GLN A 36 -32.82 10.76 -13.27
CA GLN A 36 -31.87 9.84 -13.91
C GLN A 36 -30.43 10.37 -13.85
N GLN A 37 -30.23 11.68 -14.07
CA GLN A 37 -28.92 12.31 -13.98
C GLN A 37 -28.27 12.09 -12.62
N LEU A 38 -29.03 12.18 -11.53
CA LEU A 38 -28.51 11.93 -10.18
C LEU A 38 -28.04 10.47 -10.01
N LEU A 39 -28.76 9.51 -10.60
CA LEU A 39 -28.37 8.09 -10.59
C LEU A 39 -27.12 7.86 -11.42
N ASP A 40 -27.02 8.47 -12.60
CA ASP A 40 -25.86 8.38 -13.48
C ASP A 40 -24.61 8.98 -12.79
N ASP A 41 -24.76 10.13 -12.13
CA ASP A 41 -23.70 10.76 -11.34
C ASP A 41 -23.29 9.86 -10.15
N PHE A 42 -24.25 9.19 -9.51
CA PHE A 42 -23.97 8.26 -8.42
C PHE A 42 -23.22 7.02 -8.91
N GLU A 43 -23.63 6.44 -10.03
CA GLU A 43 -22.94 5.34 -10.68
C GLU A 43 -21.51 5.72 -11.08
N ALA A 44 -21.34 6.87 -11.73
CA ALA A 44 -20.02 7.37 -12.13
C ALA A 44 -19.08 7.55 -10.93
N ASN A 45 -19.60 8.01 -9.79
CA ASN A 45 -18.80 8.11 -8.55
C ASN A 45 -18.40 6.75 -7.98
N ILE A 46 -19.29 5.75 -8.02
CA ILE A 46 -18.96 4.37 -7.63
C ILE A 46 -17.86 3.82 -8.53
N GLN A 47 -18.02 3.93 -9.85
CA GLN A 47 -17.04 3.43 -10.83
C GLN A 47 -15.68 4.11 -10.65
N ALA A 48 -15.66 5.44 -10.44
CA ALA A 48 -14.42 6.19 -10.19
C ALA A 48 -13.74 5.75 -8.88
N ALA A 49 -14.50 5.50 -7.81
CA ALA A 49 -13.93 5.00 -6.55
C ALA A 49 -13.33 3.60 -6.70
N GLU A 50 -13.97 2.72 -7.50
CA GLU A 50 -13.49 1.36 -7.75
C GLU A 50 -12.26 1.30 -8.65
N ALA A 51 -12.13 2.25 -9.60
CA ALA A 51 -10.97 2.35 -10.47
C ALA A 51 -9.68 2.76 -9.73
N LEU A 52 -9.79 3.39 -8.56
CA LEU A 52 -8.64 3.75 -7.75
C LEU A 52 -8.01 2.51 -7.09
N PRO A 53 -6.67 2.44 -6.94
CA PRO A 53 -6.02 1.35 -6.23
C PRO A 53 -6.59 1.15 -4.83
N ASN A 54 -6.83 -0.10 -4.44
CA ASN A 54 -7.23 -0.43 -3.09
C ASN A 54 -6.00 -0.69 -2.19
N GLU A 55 -6.22 -0.75 -0.88
CA GLU A 55 -5.14 -0.93 0.09
C GLU A 55 -4.43 -2.28 -0.06
N VAL A 56 -5.15 -3.32 -0.46
CA VAL A 56 -4.60 -4.67 -0.62
C VAL A 56 -3.64 -4.73 -1.80
N SER A 57 -4.04 -4.23 -2.97
CA SER A 57 -3.19 -4.18 -4.17
C SER A 57 -1.96 -3.30 -3.90
N SER A 58 -2.16 -2.13 -3.29
CA SER A 58 -1.05 -1.23 -2.93
C SER A 58 -0.06 -1.87 -1.97
N ARG A 59 -0.52 -2.72 -1.05
CA ARG A 59 0.35 -3.47 -0.12
C ARG A 59 1.15 -4.55 -0.82
N ILE A 60 0.54 -5.28 -1.75
CA ILE A 60 1.22 -6.31 -2.56
C ILE A 60 2.32 -5.65 -3.39
N ASP A 61 2.00 -4.56 -4.10
CA ASP A 61 2.97 -3.83 -4.92
C ASP A 61 4.18 -3.34 -4.08
N LEU A 62 3.92 -2.72 -2.92
CA LEU A 62 4.99 -2.22 -2.05
C LEU A 62 5.85 -3.35 -1.47
N ARG A 63 5.25 -4.51 -1.17
CA ARG A 63 6.00 -5.69 -0.71
C ARG A 63 6.92 -6.19 -1.82
N ASP A 64 6.41 -6.33 -3.03
CA ASP A 64 7.17 -6.85 -4.15
C ASP A 64 8.31 -5.88 -4.54
N MET A 65 8.07 -4.56 -4.47
CA MET A 65 9.11 -3.53 -4.59
C MET A 65 10.15 -3.60 -3.47
N THR A 66 9.74 -3.88 -2.24
CA THR A 66 10.68 -4.06 -1.11
C THR A 66 11.60 -5.24 -1.38
N ARG A 67 11.06 -6.37 -1.85
CA ARG A 67 11.88 -7.52 -2.24
C ARG A 67 12.90 -7.18 -3.33
N GLY A 68 12.48 -6.47 -4.39
CA GLY A 68 13.42 -6.06 -5.45
C GLY A 68 14.54 -5.15 -4.94
N LYS A 69 14.24 -4.30 -3.96
CA LYS A 69 15.22 -3.45 -3.29
C LYS A 69 16.19 -4.26 -2.42
N ASP A 70 15.70 -5.25 -1.68
CA ASP A 70 16.53 -6.16 -0.88
C ASP A 70 17.47 -6.99 -1.78
N GLU A 71 17.00 -7.43 -2.95
CA GLU A 71 17.81 -8.11 -3.95
C GLU A 71 18.93 -7.20 -4.50
N ALA A 72 18.64 -5.93 -4.79
CA ALA A 72 19.64 -4.95 -5.22
C ALA A 72 20.67 -4.63 -4.12
N LEU A 73 20.24 -4.58 -2.85
CA LEU A 73 21.13 -4.41 -1.70
C LEU A 73 22.10 -5.58 -1.55
N GLU A 74 21.58 -6.80 -1.63
CA GLU A 74 22.37 -8.02 -1.51
C GLU A 74 23.39 -8.11 -2.65
N ALA A 75 23.00 -7.75 -3.88
CA ALA A 75 23.93 -7.70 -5.01
C ALA A 75 25.08 -6.70 -4.79
N CYS A 76 24.76 -5.47 -4.32
CA CYS A 76 25.78 -4.49 -3.93
C CYS A 76 26.72 -5.04 -2.84
N TYR A 77 26.16 -5.73 -1.85
CA TYR A 77 26.93 -6.34 -0.77
C TYR A 77 27.85 -7.46 -1.27
N GLN A 78 27.38 -8.36 -2.11
CA GLN A 78 28.24 -9.43 -2.64
C GLN A 78 29.37 -8.87 -3.51
N TRP A 79 29.06 -7.88 -4.36
CA TRP A 79 30.07 -7.18 -5.14
C TRP A 79 31.14 -6.54 -4.24
N GLY A 80 30.72 -5.80 -3.20
CA GLY A 80 31.64 -5.16 -2.26
C GLY A 80 32.51 -6.17 -1.48
N ARG A 81 31.98 -7.35 -1.14
CA ARG A 81 32.75 -8.43 -0.51
C ARG A 81 33.82 -8.99 -1.44
N MET A 82 33.47 -9.25 -2.70
CA MET A 82 34.42 -9.71 -3.71
C MET A 82 35.51 -8.68 -3.99
N PHE A 83 35.11 -7.41 -4.09
CA PHE A 83 36.04 -6.29 -4.23
C PHE A 83 37.03 -6.22 -3.07
N ARG A 84 36.56 -6.33 -1.82
CA ARG A 84 37.44 -6.37 -0.64
C ARG A 84 38.50 -7.47 -0.74
N ALA A 85 38.10 -8.68 -1.14
CA ALA A 85 39.02 -9.80 -1.27
C ALA A 85 40.08 -9.53 -2.34
N ARG A 86 39.69 -9.00 -3.51
CA ARG A 86 40.62 -8.60 -4.57
C ARG A 86 41.59 -7.52 -4.10
N LEU A 87 41.10 -6.54 -3.35
CA LEU A 87 41.93 -5.46 -2.83
C LEU A 87 42.97 -5.98 -1.83
N GLN A 88 42.59 -6.94 -1.00
CA GLN A 88 43.51 -7.66 -0.10
C GLN A 88 44.52 -8.53 -0.85
N LEU A 89 44.13 -9.16 -1.96
CA LEU A 89 45.03 -9.96 -2.81
C LEU A 89 46.05 -9.08 -3.55
N ALA A 90 45.64 -7.94 -4.09
CA ALA A 90 46.51 -7.06 -4.86
C ALA A 90 47.57 -6.36 -3.99
N PHE A 91 47.17 -5.89 -2.80
CA PHE A 91 48.04 -5.02 -1.98
C PHE A 91 48.49 -5.67 -0.66
N GLY A 92 47.90 -6.78 -0.26
CA GLY A 92 48.11 -7.39 1.06
C GLY A 92 47.26 -6.74 2.17
N ASN A 93 46.93 -7.54 3.19
CA ASN A 93 45.97 -7.17 4.24
C ASN A 93 46.36 -5.96 5.10
N THR A 94 47.65 -5.65 5.21
CA THR A 94 48.16 -4.59 6.08
C THR A 94 48.42 -3.28 5.36
N SER A 95 48.29 -3.27 4.02
CA SER A 95 48.50 -2.11 3.17
C SER A 95 47.52 -0.97 3.47
N ALA A 96 47.93 0.26 3.14
CA ALA A 96 47.07 1.43 3.27
C ALA A 96 45.84 1.32 2.36
N GLN A 97 46.02 0.76 1.17
CA GLN A 97 44.98 0.49 0.17
C GLN A 97 43.94 -0.47 0.76
N ALA A 98 44.36 -1.63 1.31
CA ALA A 98 43.45 -2.59 1.97
C ALA A 98 42.65 -1.97 3.11
N LYS A 99 43.26 -1.05 3.86
CA LYS A 99 42.63 -0.33 4.97
C LYS A 99 41.69 0.79 4.53
N ALA A 100 41.78 1.25 3.28
CA ALA A 100 40.86 2.23 2.73
C ALA A 100 39.45 1.66 2.50
N PHE A 101 39.29 0.34 2.51
CA PHE A 101 37.97 -0.29 2.46
C PHE A 101 37.15 0.10 3.71
N PRO A 102 35.93 0.66 3.55
CA PRO A 102 35.09 1.16 4.65
C PRO A 102 34.40 0.00 5.40
N GLY A 103 35.19 -0.84 6.07
CA GLY A 103 34.75 -2.14 6.59
C GLY A 103 33.67 -2.06 7.68
N LYS A 104 33.62 -0.97 8.45
CA LYS A 104 32.61 -0.77 9.49
C LYS A 104 31.29 -0.34 8.86
N GLU A 105 31.34 0.68 8.01
CA GLU A 105 30.21 1.27 7.31
C GLU A 105 29.55 0.21 6.42
N PHE A 106 30.35 -0.53 5.65
CA PHE A 106 29.89 -1.60 4.77
C PHE A 106 29.12 -2.71 5.50
N LYS A 107 29.58 -3.12 6.69
CA LYS A 107 28.86 -4.12 7.51
C LYS A 107 27.50 -3.60 7.97
N THR A 108 27.41 -2.31 8.30
CA THR A 108 26.16 -1.70 8.77
C THR A 108 25.21 -1.29 7.64
N ALA A 109 25.67 -1.34 6.39
CA ALA A 109 24.92 -0.93 5.21
C ALA A 109 24.05 -2.05 4.60
N LEU A 110 24.28 -3.32 4.99
CA LEU A 110 23.59 -4.49 4.42
C LEU A 110 22.06 -4.37 4.41
N SER A 111 21.48 -3.72 5.42
CA SER A 111 20.03 -3.58 5.57
C SER A 111 19.53 -2.15 5.34
N SER A 112 20.30 -1.31 4.63
CA SER A 112 19.99 0.12 4.49
C SER A 112 20.56 0.70 3.20
N GLU A 113 19.68 1.08 2.29
CA GLU A 113 20.03 1.65 0.99
C GLU A 113 20.72 2.99 1.14
N SER A 114 20.19 3.84 2.02
CA SER A 114 20.78 5.15 2.34
C SER A 114 22.20 5.06 2.87
N LYS A 115 22.60 3.92 3.45
CA LYS A 115 23.99 3.64 3.85
C LYS A 115 24.79 2.92 2.78
N MET A 116 24.17 2.01 2.02
CA MET A 116 24.86 1.23 0.99
C MET A 116 25.27 2.08 -0.20
N MET A 117 24.42 3.00 -0.66
CA MET A 117 24.73 3.88 -1.80
C MET A 117 26.05 4.65 -1.63
N PRO A 118 26.28 5.44 -0.55
CA PRO A 118 27.56 6.15 -0.39
C PRO A 118 28.74 5.20 -0.20
N VAL A 119 28.54 4.02 0.40
CA VAL A 119 29.60 3.02 0.51
C VAL A 119 29.98 2.52 -0.87
N MET A 120 29.02 2.17 -1.73
CA MET A 120 29.27 1.74 -3.11
C MET A 120 30.01 2.81 -3.91
N GLU A 121 29.68 4.09 -3.76
CA GLU A 121 30.41 5.20 -4.41
C GLU A 121 31.90 5.20 -4.01
N ILE A 122 32.20 5.01 -2.72
CA ILE A 122 33.57 4.89 -2.23
C ILE A 122 34.25 3.66 -2.84
N LEU A 123 33.59 2.51 -2.86
CA LEU A 123 34.17 1.28 -3.39
C LEU A 123 34.46 1.37 -4.90
N ILE A 124 33.54 1.93 -5.68
CA ILE A 124 33.71 2.18 -7.12
C ILE A 124 34.87 3.16 -7.36
N SER A 125 34.96 4.22 -6.56
CA SER A 125 36.07 5.18 -6.65
C SER A 125 37.42 4.53 -6.35
N LEU A 126 37.50 3.70 -5.31
CA LEU A 126 38.72 2.94 -4.98
C LEU A 126 39.08 1.95 -6.09
N ALA A 127 38.09 1.26 -6.65
CA ALA A 127 38.29 0.31 -7.75
C ALA A 127 38.85 1.01 -9.00
N ALA A 128 38.30 2.17 -9.36
CA ALA A 128 38.79 2.99 -10.46
C ALA A 128 40.20 3.54 -10.20
N GLN A 129 40.49 3.99 -8.97
CA GLN A 129 41.78 4.55 -8.59
C GLN A 129 42.93 3.53 -8.74
N TYR A 130 42.67 2.26 -8.38
CA TYR A 130 43.68 1.19 -8.37
C TYR A 130 43.46 0.17 -9.49
N GLN A 131 42.85 0.59 -10.61
CA GLN A 131 42.39 -0.31 -11.65
C GLN A 131 43.53 -1.15 -12.27
N THR A 132 44.73 -0.58 -12.42
CA THR A 132 45.89 -1.27 -13.01
C THR A 132 46.34 -2.45 -12.14
N GLU A 133 46.50 -2.24 -10.84
CA GLU A 133 46.93 -3.27 -9.88
C GLU A 133 45.83 -4.30 -9.64
N LEU A 134 44.58 -3.85 -9.55
CA LEU A 134 43.45 -4.74 -9.31
C LEU A 134 43.11 -5.61 -10.53
N ALA A 135 43.43 -5.16 -11.75
CA ALA A 135 43.28 -5.98 -12.96
C ALA A 135 44.11 -7.27 -12.89
N ALA A 136 45.30 -7.23 -12.26
CA ALA A 136 46.16 -8.40 -12.08
C ALA A 136 45.54 -9.50 -11.19
N VAL A 137 44.55 -9.14 -10.37
CA VAL A 137 43.79 -10.08 -9.50
C VAL A 137 42.34 -10.25 -9.96
N GLY A 138 42.04 -9.90 -11.21
CA GLY A 138 40.75 -10.14 -11.84
C GLY A 138 39.66 -9.11 -11.54
N GLN A 139 40.00 -7.90 -11.07
CA GLN A 139 39.08 -6.77 -11.10
C GLN A 139 39.16 -6.10 -12.48
N THR A 140 38.40 -6.61 -13.44
CA THR A 140 38.41 -6.06 -14.80
C THR A 140 37.55 -4.79 -14.92
N PRO A 141 37.70 -3.99 -15.99
CA PRO A 141 36.82 -2.85 -16.24
C PRO A 141 35.34 -3.22 -16.30
N GLU A 142 35.00 -4.43 -16.75
CA GLU A 142 33.62 -4.93 -16.81
C GLU A 142 33.05 -5.13 -15.40
N ILE A 143 33.84 -5.65 -14.47
CA ILE A 143 33.42 -5.83 -13.06
C ILE A 143 33.31 -4.47 -12.34
N LEU A 144 34.16 -3.50 -12.70
CA LEU A 144 33.99 -2.12 -12.23
C LEU A 144 32.66 -1.54 -12.74
N ALA A 145 32.36 -1.71 -14.03
CA ALA A 145 31.10 -1.27 -14.62
C ALA A 145 29.88 -1.96 -14.00
N GLU A 146 29.98 -3.25 -13.65
CA GLU A 146 28.96 -3.98 -12.89
C GLU A 146 28.67 -3.31 -11.55
N GLY A 147 29.69 -2.89 -10.81
CA GLY A 147 29.52 -2.18 -9.54
C GLY A 147 28.71 -0.89 -9.68
N SER A 148 29.00 -0.10 -10.72
CA SER A 148 28.23 1.11 -11.06
C SER A 148 26.79 0.78 -11.45
N ALA A 149 26.58 -0.25 -12.27
CA ALA A 149 25.24 -0.68 -12.67
C ALA A 149 24.40 -1.16 -11.47
N LEU A 150 25.01 -1.85 -10.50
CA LEU A 150 24.36 -2.26 -9.26
C LEU A 150 23.96 -1.06 -8.39
N LEU A 151 24.84 -0.06 -8.27
CA LEU A 151 24.52 1.18 -7.55
C LEU A 151 23.35 1.92 -8.20
N ASP A 152 23.33 2.02 -9.52
CA ASP A 152 22.23 2.66 -10.25
C ASP A 152 20.92 1.86 -10.12
N SER A 153 20.99 0.53 -10.16
CA SER A 153 19.83 -0.33 -9.90
C SER A 153 19.25 -0.10 -8.49
N LEU A 154 20.11 0.00 -7.47
CA LEU A 154 19.68 0.29 -6.10
C LEU A 154 19.00 1.66 -5.99
N ARG A 155 19.55 2.70 -6.64
CA ARG A 155 18.95 4.05 -6.70
C ARG A 155 17.58 4.03 -7.37
N GLN A 156 17.45 3.33 -8.50
CA GLN A 156 16.18 3.21 -9.21
C GLN A 156 15.12 2.48 -8.38
N ALA A 157 15.49 1.39 -7.70
CA ALA A 157 14.58 0.63 -6.83
C ALA A 157 14.07 1.49 -5.67
N ASP A 158 14.94 2.26 -5.02
CA ASP A 158 14.58 3.18 -3.95
C ASP A 158 13.63 4.29 -4.43
N GLN A 159 13.99 4.97 -5.53
CA GLN A 159 13.16 6.02 -6.14
C GLN A 159 11.78 5.51 -6.57
N ALA A 160 11.71 4.34 -7.19
CA ALA A 160 10.46 3.72 -7.61
C ALA A 160 9.56 3.39 -6.41
N GLN A 161 10.13 2.90 -5.32
CA GLN A 161 9.39 2.62 -4.09
C GLN A 161 8.85 3.92 -3.45
N GLU A 162 9.65 4.98 -3.36
CA GLU A 162 9.20 6.27 -2.81
C GLU A 162 8.09 6.89 -3.65
N LEU A 163 8.24 6.88 -4.98
CA LEU A 163 7.19 7.34 -5.90
C LEU A 163 5.88 6.55 -5.72
N LYS A 164 5.97 5.23 -5.50
CA LYS A 164 4.80 4.38 -5.24
C LYS A 164 4.16 4.73 -3.88
N LYS A 165 4.93 5.01 -2.84
CA LYS A 165 4.42 5.43 -1.53
C LYS A 165 3.66 6.75 -1.62
N ASP A 166 4.16 7.70 -2.40
CA ASP A 166 3.51 8.99 -2.63
C ASP A 166 2.24 8.84 -3.47
N THR A 167 2.32 8.08 -4.56
CA THR A 167 1.16 7.75 -5.40
C THR A 167 0.08 7.05 -4.59
N LYS A 168 0.45 6.10 -3.73
CA LYS A 168 -0.48 5.44 -2.79
C LYS A 168 -1.16 6.46 -1.89
N ARG A 169 -0.39 7.36 -1.24
CA ARG A 169 -0.94 8.38 -0.34
C ARG A 169 -1.98 9.26 -1.04
N SER A 170 -1.67 9.74 -2.24
CA SER A 170 -2.59 10.54 -3.05
C SER A 170 -3.83 9.76 -3.46
N ALA A 171 -3.66 8.53 -3.96
CA ALA A 171 -4.77 7.67 -4.36
C ALA A 171 -5.68 7.30 -3.17
N THR A 172 -5.12 7.00 -2.00
CA THR A 172 -5.90 6.73 -0.77
C THR A 172 -6.71 7.96 -0.36
N TRP A 173 -6.13 9.16 -0.45
CA TRP A 173 -6.85 10.40 -0.14
C TRP A 173 -7.99 10.64 -1.14
N GLU A 174 -7.73 10.50 -2.44
CA GLU A 174 -8.76 10.66 -3.48
C GLU A 174 -9.89 9.64 -3.31
N ARG A 175 -9.53 8.38 -3.09
CA ARG A 175 -10.47 7.28 -2.83
C ARG A 175 -11.35 7.58 -1.63
N TYR A 176 -10.76 8.08 -0.55
CA TYR A 176 -11.49 8.54 0.63
C TYR A 176 -12.48 9.67 0.30
N GLN A 177 -12.09 10.67 -0.47
CA GLN A 177 -13.00 11.76 -0.89
C GLN A 177 -14.20 11.21 -1.68
N LYS A 178 -13.95 10.29 -2.63
CA LYS A 178 -15.01 9.63 -3.39
C LYS A 178 -15.96 8.86 -2.47
N PHE A 179 -15.44 8.14 -1.49
CA PHE A 179 -16.25 7.43 -0.50
C PHE A 179 -17.09 8.35 0.39
N GLN A 180 -16.59 9.54 0.72
CA GLN A 180 -17.39 10.54 1.44
C GLN A 180 -18.57 11.05 0.59
N VAL A 181 -18.35 11.31 -0.70
CA VAL A 181 -19.42 11.71 -1.63
C VAL A 181 -20.46 10.60 -1.75
N ILE A 182 -20.03 9.35 -1.97
CA ILE A 182 -20.94 8.19 -2.05
C ILE A 182 -21.74 8.02 -0.75
N ALA A 183 -21.10 8.12 0.41
CA ALA A 183 -21.76 7.99 1.70
C ALA A 183 -22.72 9.15 2.01
N ALA A 184 -22.46 10.35 1.49
CA ALA A 184 -23.34 11.51 1.62
C ALA A 184 -24.57 11.45 0.69
N LEU A 185 -24.50 10.67 -0.39
CA LEU A 185 -25.62 10.41 -1.30
C LEU A 185 -26.49 9.21 -0.87
N ALA A 186 -25.93 8.32 -0.03
CA ALA A 186 -26.65 7.19 0.57
C ALA A 186 -27.86 7.53 1.51
N PRO A 187 -28.03 8.72 2.11
CA PRO A 187 -29.20 9.05 2.93
C PRO A 187 -30.56 9.00 2.21
N LEU A 188 -30.60 8.71 0.91
CA LEU A 188 -31.83 8.31 0.21
C LEU A 188 -32.43 6.99 0.75
N GLN A 189 -31.76 6.27 1.65
CA GLN A 189 -32.23 5.00 2.23
C GLN A 189 -33.26 5.09 3.35
N ALA A 190 -33.51 6.27 3.91
CA ALA A 190 -34.66 6.48 4.78
C ALA A 190 -34.90 7.99 4.91
N PRO A 191 -35.98 8.58 4.35
CA PRO A 191 -36.58 9.70 5.05
C PRO A 191 -36.79 9.25 6.49
N ASP A 192 -36.70 10.15 7.45
CA ASP A 192 -37.01 9.93 8.85
C ASP A 192 -38.48 9.45 8.94
N LEU A 193 -38.72 8.18 8.57
CA LEU A 193 -40.00 7.54 8.69
C LEU A 193 -40.23 7.57 10.18
N PRO A 194 -41.33 8.20 10.64
CA PRO A 194 -41.59 8.35 12.06
C PRO A 194 -41.38 6.98 12.69
N ARG A 195 -40.36 6.87 13.56
CA ARG A 195 -40.06 5.62 14.24
C ARG A 195 -41.40 5.08 14.69
N PRO A 196 -41.81 3.86 14.29
CA PRO A 196 -43.12 3.36 14.65
C PRO A 196 -43.22 3.58 16.15
N ARG A 197 -44.11 4.50 16.57
CA ARG A 197 -44.42 4.65 17.98
C ARG A 197 -44.78 3.25 18.36
N LEU A 198 -43.95 2.61 19.18
CA LEU A 198 -44.26 1.31 19.76
C LEU A 198 -45.64 1.53 20.35
N LEU A 199 -46.67 1.08 19.62
CA LEU A 199 -48.02 1.03 20.13
C LEU A 199 -47.82 0.21 21.38
N HIS A 200 -47.96 0.86 22.53
CA HIS A 200 -47.91 0.18 23.80
C HIS A 200 -48.89 -0.97 23.67
N PHE A 201 -48.35 -2.18 23.48
CA PHE A 201 -49.11 -3.40 23.59
C PHE A 201 -49.59 -3.36 25.03
N ARG A 202 -50.83 -2.89 25.21
CA ARG A 202 -51.58 -3.03 26.45
C ARG A 202 -51.43 -4.49 26.80
N LYS A 203 -50.76 -4.77 27.93
CA LYS A 203 -50.75 -6.09 28.56
C LYS A 203 -52.18 -6.61 28.54
N MET A 204 -52.46 -7.61 27.71
CA MET A 204 -53.70 -8.36 27.85
C MET A 204 -53.61 -9.09 29.20
N PRO A 205 -54.59 -8.93 30.10
CA PRO A 205 -54.59 -9.65 31.35
C PRO A 205 -54.78 -11.14 31.06
N ALA A 206 -53.79 -11.94 31.44
CA ALA A 206 -53.92 -13.39 31.53
C ALA A 206 -54.97 -13.71 32.61
N ARG A 207 -56.19 -14.09 32.20
CA ARG A 207 -57.14 -14.81 33.04
C ARG A 207 -57.39 -16.18 32.45
N LEU A 208 -56.49 -17.10 32.74
CA LEU A 208 -56.81 -18.52 32.84
C LEU A 208 -57.00 -18.80 34.34
N HIS A 209 -58.25 -18.94 34.76
CA HIS A 209 -58.60 -19.58 36.03
C HIS A 209 -59.23 -20.92 35.70
N VAL A 210 -58.40 -21.96 35.75
CA VAL A 210 -58.84 -23.35 35.82
C VAL A 210 -59.07 -23.62 37.31
N GLY A 211 -60.32 -23.55 37.75
CA GLY A 211 -60.75 -24.06 39.05
C GLY A 211 -61.31 -25.45 38.84
N LEU A 212 -60.44 -26.46 39.02
CA LEU A 212 -60.82 -27.87 39.09
C LEU A 212 -60.95 -28.20 40.59
N GLU A 213 -62.14 -28.04 41.16
CA GLU A 213 -62.48 -28.58 42.47
C GLU A 213 -63.37 -29.81 42.29
N ALA A 214 -62.83 -30.94 42.70
CA ALA A 214 -63.55 -32.18 42.93
C ALA A 214 -64.41 -32.05 44.19
N LEU A 215 -65.59 -32.69 44.22
CA LEU A 215 -66.08 -33.49 45.35
C LEU A 215 -67.47 -34.12 45.06
N HIS A 216 -67.55 -35.41 45.42
CA HIS A 216 -68.68 -36.36 45.51
C HIS A 216 -69.19 -37.05 44.25
#